data_AF-A0A2I1FCK1-F1
#
_entry.id   AF-A0A2I1FCK1-F1
#
_cell.length_a   1.000
_cell.length_b   1.000
_cell.length_c   1.000
_cell.angle_alpha   90.00
_cell.angle_beta   90.00
_cell.angle_gamma   90.00
#
_symmetry.space_group_name_H-M   'P 1'
#
loop_
_entity.id
_entity.type
_entity.pdbx_description
1 polymer ?
#
loop_
_entity_poly.entity_id
_entity_poly.type
_entity_poly.pdbx_seq_one_letter_code
_entity_poly.pdbx_strand_id
1 'polypeptide(L)'
;ADQSFAIFISLAESMVLLVKAHREYYPNYPFLPWMHGSEACEHFFGMARQINSDFNYSELLQLVPKISQCAKALRTRNITLEKEKSVRDGYHFDYNMGNISSSKLTKLCAWPSDTDITSTVKFSYKLAFELAKALDMKPTTNTN
;
A
#
# COMPACT_ATOMS: atom_id res chain seq x y z
N ALA A 1 -9.93 8.85 20.64
CA ALA A 1 -9.46 9.56 19.43
C ALA A 1 -7.92 9.54 19.29
N ASP A 2 -7.18 9.37 20.39
CA ASP A 2 -5.70 9.49 20.43
C ASP A 2 -4.95 8.40 19.64
N GLN A 3 -5.29 7.11 19.81
CA GLN A 3 -4.54 6.02 19.17
C GLN A 3 -4.65 6.00 17.63
N SER A 4 -5.85 6.13 17.08
CA SER A 4 -6.03 6.18 15.61
C SER A 4 -5.31 7.38 15.01
N PHE A 5 -5.35 8.53 15.69
CA PHE A 5 -4.65 9.73 15.25
C PHE A 5 -3.13 9.51 15.26
N ALA A 6 -2.56 8.94 16.33
CA ALA A 6 -1.14 8.61 16.40
C ALA A 6 -0.72 7.63 15.28
N ILE A 7 -1.54 6.63 14.96
CA ILE A 7 -1.30 5.71 13.84
C ILE A 7 -1.26 6.47 12.50
N PHE A 8 -2.22 7.37 12.26
CA PHE A 8 -2.24 8.15 11.02
C PHE A 8 -1.02 9.08 10.89
N ILE A 9 -0.60 9.72 11.99
CA ILE A 9 0.60 10.57 11.99
C ILE A 9 1.84 9.73 11.70
N SER A 10 2.02 8.61 12.41
CA SER A 10 3.15 7.70 12.20
C SER A 10 3.21 7.17 10.77
N LEU A 11 2.06 6.84 10.17
CA LEU A 11 1.98 6.41 8.77
C LEU A 11 2.43 7.52 7.81
N ALA A 12 1.97 8.76 8.02
CA ALA A 12 2.34 9.90 7.18
C ALA A 12 3.84 10.21 7.28
N GLU A 13 4.39 10.25 8.49
CA GLU A 13 5.83 10.45 8.74
C GLU A 13 6.66 9.34 8.11
N SER A 14 6.27 8.09 8.29
CA SER A 14 6.95 6.93 7.73
C SER A 14 6.96 6.96 6.20
N MET A 15 5.88 7.41 5.57
CA MET A 15 5.82 7.56 4.11
C MET A 15 6.83 8.60 3.60
N VAL A 16 6.95 9.74 4.29
CA VAL A 16 7.94 10.77 3.94
C VAL A 16 9.36 10.25 4.14
N LEU A 17 9.63 9.56 5.26
CA LEU A 17 10.93 8.94 5.52
C LEU A 17 11.29 7.90 4.45
N LEU A 18 10.32 7.08 4.04
CA LEU A 18 10.52 6.07 2.99
C LEU A 18 10.85 6.71 1.63
N VAL A 19 10.18 7.80 1.26
CA VAL A 19 10.52 8.59 0.06
C VAL A 19 11.95 9.13 0.15
N LYS A 20 12.36 9.68 1.30
CA LYS A 20 13.72 10.19 1.50
C LYS A 20 14.76 9.07 1.41
N ALA A 21 14.50 7.92 2.05
CA ALA A 21 15.39 6.77 2.02
C ALA A 21 15.55 6.21 0.61
N HIS A 22 14.46 6.10 -0.16
CA HIS A 22 14.57 5.68 -1.56
C HIS A 22 15.36 6.68 -2.41
N ARG A 23 15.13 7.98 -2.25
CA ARG A 23 15.91 9.02 -2.94
C ARG A 23 17.41 8.88 -2.65
N GLU A 24 17.79 8.55 -1.42
CA GLU A 24 19.19 8.46 -0.99
C GLU A 24 19.86 7.15 -1.42
N TYR A 25 19.23 6.01 -1.17
CA TYR A 25 19.84 4.68 -1.36
C TYR A 25 19.48 4.02 -2.69
N TYR A 26 18.34 4.38 -3.28
CA TYR A 26 17.80 3.75 -4.49
C TYR A 26 17.30 4.77 -5.54
N PRO A 27 18.07 5.82 -5.88
CA PRO A 27 17.58 6.92 -6.72
C PRO A 27 17.12 6.49 -8.11
N ASN A 28 17.66 5.39 -8.62
CA ASN A 28 17.34 4.87 -9.95
C ASN A 28 16.20 3.84 -9.96
N TYR A 29 15.69 3.45 -8.79
CA TYR A 29 14.58 2.49 -8.67
C TYR A 29 13.28 3.24 -8.35
N PRO A 30 12.20 2.98 -9.10
CA PRO A 30 10.94 3.71 -8.93
C PRO A 30 10.34 3.46 -7.55
N PHE A 31 9.82 4.50 -6.89
CA PHE A 31 9.01 4.31 -5.69
C PHE A 31 7.65 3.73 -6.08
N LEU A 32 7.30 2.58 -5.51
CA LEU A 32 6.01 1.93 -5.71
C LEU A 32 5.30 1.79 -4.35
N PRO A 33 4.60 2.84 -3.86
CA PRO A 33 4.01 2.84 -2.51
C PRO A 33 3.15 1.61 -2.20
N TRP A 34 2.39 1.14 -3.19
CA TRP A 34 1.52 -0.04 -3.08
C TRP A 34 2.29 -1.36 -2.86
N MET A 35 3.58 -1.41 -3.17
CA MET A 35 4.43 -2.58 -2.91
C MET A 35 4.90 -2.66 -1.44
N HIS A 36 4.69 -1.61 -0.64
CA HIS A 36 5.08 -1.55 0.77
C HIS A 36 3.94 -1.88 1.75
N GLY A 37 2.78 -2.32 1.23
CA GLY A 37 1.62 -2.75 2.03
C GLY A 37 1.64 -4.24 2.38
N SER A 38 0.65 -4.67 3.18
CA SER A 38 0.43 -6.08 3.56
C SER A 38 -0.32 -6.90 2.52
N GLU A 39 -0.81 -6.29 1.45
CA GLU A 39 -1.73 -6.92 0.50
C GLU A 39 -1.18 -8.21 -0.12
N ALA A 40 0.11 -8.25 -0.47
CA ALA A 40 0.74 -9.48 -0.98
C ALA A 40 0.67 -10.63 0.04
N CYS A 41 0.77 -10.33 1.33
CA CYS A 41 0.60 -11.31 2.40
C CYS A 41 -0.87 -11.74 2.52
N GLU A 42 -1.81 -10.80 2.41
CA GLU A 42 -3.25 -11.09 2.43
C GLU A 42 -3.64 -12.04 1.29
N HIS A 43 -3.17 -11.78 0.06
CA HIS A 43 -3.38 -12.68 -1.08
C HIS A 43 -2.71 -14.05 -0.89
N PHE A 44 -1.48 -14.08 -0.36
CA PHE A 44 -0.80 -15.34 -0.03
C PHE A 44 -1.63 -16.20 0.93
N PHE A 45 -2.10 -15.61 2.03
CA PHE A 45 -2.92 -16.32 3.01
C PHE A 45 -4.34 -16.62 2.49
N GLY A 46 -4.88 -15.77 1.61
CA GLY A 46 -6.13 -16.03 0.89
C GLY A 46 -6.03 -17.29 0.05
N MET A 47 -4.98 -17.40 -0.77
CA MET A 47 -4.70 -18.60 -1.57
C MET A 47 -4.43 -19.82 -0.69
N ALA A 48 -3.66 -19.68 0.40
CA ALA A 48 -3.42 -20.78 1.33
C ALA A 48 -4.74 -21.35 1.88
N ARG A 49 -5.65 -20.48 2.34
CA ARG A 49 -6.97 -20.87 2.86
C ARG A 49 -7.92 -21.43 1.81
N GLN A 50 -7.74 -21.05 0.54
CA GLN A 50 -8.50 -21.66 -0.56
C GLN A 50 -8.07 -23.11 -0.83
N ILE A 51 -6.78 -23.43 -0.64
CA ILE A 51 -6.26 -24.78 -0.85
C ILE A 51 -6.52 -25.67 0.36
N ASN A 52 -6.28 -25.17 1.57
CA ASN A 52 -6.62 -25.83 2.83
C ASN A 52 -7.07 -24.75 3.83
N SER A 53 -8.32 -24.78 4.28
CA SER A 53 -8.86 -23.73 5.15
C SER A 53 -8.25 -23.71 6.56
N ASP A 54 -7.70 -24.85 7.02
CA ASP A 54 -7.31 -25.05 8.42
C ASP A 54 -5.91 -25.69 8.52
N PHE A 55 -4.93 -25.07 7.87
CA PHE A 55 -3.54 -25.54 7.86
C PHE A 55 -2.80 -25.24 9.16
N ASN A 56 -1.94 -26.17 9.59
CA ASN A 56 -0.90 -25.90 10.58
C ASN A 56 0.38 -25.34 9.90
N TYR A 57 1.40 -25.01 10.69
CA TYR A 57 2.64 -24.41 10.16
C TYR A 57 3.37 -25.33 9.14
N SER A 58 3.43 -26.64 9.40
CA SER A 58 4.10 -27.58 8.49
C SER A 58 3.36 -27.70 7.16
N GLU A 59 2.03 -27.69 7.20
CA GLU A 59 1.18 -27.71 6.01
C GLU A 59 1.32 -26.40 5.22
N LEU A 60 1.41 -25.24 5.89
CA LEU A 60 1.68 -23.97 5.22
C LEU A 60 2.97 -24.01 4.41
N LEU A 61 4.05 -24.57 4.95
CA LEU A 61 5.31 -24.74 4.22
C LEU A 61 5.14 -25.61 2.97
N GLN A 62 4.32 -26.66 3.05
CA GLN A 62 4.00 -27.52 1.90
C GLN A 62 3.08 -26.83 0.88
N LEU A 63 2.31 -25.82 1.30
CA LEU A 63 1.46 -25.01 0.40
C LEU A 63 2.25 -23.97 -0.39
N VAL A 64 3.39 -23.47 0.11
CA VAL A 64 4.18 -22.40 -0.56
C VAL A 64 4.45 -22.70 -2.05
N PRO A 65 4.94 -23.90 -2.45
CA PRO A 65 5.17 -24.20 -3.87
C PRO A 65 3.88 -24.19 -4.69
N LYS A 66 2.76 -24.67 -4.13
CA LYS A 66 1.45 -24.68 -4.80
C LYS A 66 0.94 -23.25 -5.03
N ILE A 67 1.02 -22.41 -4.00
CA ILE A 67 0.65 -20.99 -4.07
C ILE A 67 1.50 -20.27 -5.12
N SER A 68 2.81 -20.52 -5.16
CA SER A 68 3.69 -19.93 -6.18
C SER A 68 3.27 -20.30 -7.61
N GLN A 69 2.90 -21.56 -7.85
CA GLN A 69 2.39 -22.00 -9.15
C GLN A 69 1.05 -21.35 -9.50
N CYS A 70 0.11 -21.30 -8.55
CA CYS A 70 -1.17 -20.61 -8.71
C CYS A 70 -0.97 -19.13 -9.06
N ALA A 71 -0.14 -18.42 -8.30
CA ALA A 71 0.17 -17.01 -8.54
C ALA A 71 0.81 -16.78 -9.93
N LYS A 72 1.75 -17.64 -10.34
CA LYS A 72 2.36 -17.56 -11.67
C LYS A 72 1.33 -17.72 -12.78
N ALA A 73 0.45 -18.70 -12.64
CA ALA A 73 -0.52 -19.03 -13.66
C ALA A 73 -1.68 -18.02 -13.74
N LEU A 74 -2.07 -17.40 -12.62
CA LEU A 74 -2.94 -16.22 -12.58
C LEU A 74 -2.33 -15.06 -13.36
N ARG A 75 -1.04 -14.76 -13.11
CA ARG A 75 -0.33 -13.66 -13.78
C ARG A 75 -0.21 -13.86 -15.29
N THR A 76 -0.04 -15.10 -15.74
CA THR A 76 0.02 -15.42 -17.18
C THR A 76 -1.36 -15.62 -17.82
N ARG A 77 -2.47 -15.35 -17.10
CA ARG A 77 -3.87 -15.60 -17.52
C ARG A 77 -4.14 -17.03 -17.97
N ASN A 78 -3.36 -18.00 -17.48
CA ASN A 78 -3.49 -19.41 -17.83
C ASN A 78 -4.56 -20.13 -17.01
N ILE A 79 -5.05 -19.50 -15.94
CA ILE A 79 -6.15 -19.99 -15.11
C ILE A 79 -6.91 -18.83 -14.51
N THR A 80 -8.22 -18.99 -14.43
CA THR A 80 -9.10 -18.18 -13.58
C THR A 80 -9.35 -19.01 -12.32
N LEU A 81 -9.05 -18.49 -11.13
CA LEU A 81 -9.56 -19.09 -9.90
C LEU A 81 -11.05 -18.73 -9.83
N GLU A 82 -11.88 -19.55 -10.44
CA GLU A 82 -13.34 -19.47 -10.32
C GLU A 82 -13.71 -19.77 -8.86
N LYS A 83 -14.28 -18.79 -8.16
CA LYS A 83 -15.09 -19.07 -6.97
C LYS A 83 -16.37 -18.23 -7.01
N GLU A 84 -17.46 -18.86 -6.55
CA GLU A 84 -18.75 -18.25 -6.28
C GLU A 84 -18.59 -16.93 -5.52
N LYS A 85 -19.16 -15.87 -6.10
CA LYS A 85 -19.20 -14.52 -5.54
C LYS A 85 -19.77 -14.57 -4.12
N SER A 86 -18.89 -14.45 -3.14
CA SER A 86 -19.28 -14.19 -1.76
C SER A 86 -18.98 -12.74 -1.45
N VAL A 87 -19.86 -12.11 -0.67
CA VAL A 87 -19.80 -10.70 -0.22
C VAL A 87 -18.48 -10.35 0.53
N ARG A 88 -17.56 -11.33 0.69
CA ARG A 88 -16.28 -11.28 1.38
C ARG A 88 -15.04 -11.24 0.47
N ASP A 89 -15.18 -11.12 -0.84
CA ASP A 89 -14.06 -11.22 -1.79
C ASP A 89 -13.03 -10.06 -1.74
N GLY A 90 -13.19 -9.09 -0.82
CA GLY A 90 -12.25 -7.98 -0.69
C GLY A 90 -12.12 -7.16 -1.98
N TYR A 91 -11.15 -6.24 -2.02
CA TYR A 91 -10.86 -5.49 -3.23
C TYR A 91 -10.01 -6.36 -4.16
N HIS A 92 -10.58 -6.83 -5.28
CA HIS A 92 -9.80 -7.42 -6.37
C HIS A 92 -9.07 -6.30 -7.12
N PHE A 93 -7.99 -5.79 -6.54
CA PHE A 93 -7.19 -4.72 -7.13
C PHE A 93 -5.81 -5.25 -7.52
N ASP A 94 -5.65 -5.65 -8.77
CA ASP A 94 -4.33 -6.01 -9.29
C ASP A 94 -3.58 -4.72 -9.68
N TYR A 95 -2.73 -4.23 -8.78
CA TYR A 95 -1.87 -3.06 -9.01
C TYR A 95 -0.89 -3.25 -10.20
N ASN A 96 -0.68 -4.49 -10.64
CA ASN A 96 0.18 -4.85 -11.76
C ASN A 96 -0.62 -5.20 -13.03
N MET A 97 -1.95 -5.04 -13.04
CA MET A 97 -2.80 -5.37 -14.19
C MET A 97 -2.63 -4.40 -15.38
N GLY A 98 -1.81 -3.36 -15.21
CA GLY A 98 -1.41 -2.43 -16.26
C GLY A 98 0.05 -2.62 -16.65
N ASN A 99 0.33 -2.62 -17.96
CA ASN A 99 1.69 -2.49 -18.46
C ASN A 99 2.19 -1.07 -18.12
N ILE A 100 2.81 -0.89 -16.95
CA ILE A 100 3.45 0.38 -16.60
C ILE A 100 4.64 0.54 -17.55
N SER A 101 4.50 1.45 -18.50
CA SER A 101 5.59 1.73 -19.45
C SER A 101 6.85 2.17 -18.72
N SER A 102 8.01 1.86 -19.29
CA SER A 102 9.30 2.33 -18.77
C SER A 102 9.31 3.84 -18.52
N SER A 103 8.67 4.63 -19.38
CA SER A 103 8.56 6.09 -19.23
C SER A 103 7.76 6.53 -18.00
N LYS A 104 6.75 5.77 -17.57
CA LYS A 104 6.00 6.04 -16.32
C LYS A 104 6.83 5.67 -15.10
N LEU A 105 7.58 4.56 -15.16
CA LEU A 105 8.50 4.17 -14.09
C LEU A 105 9.60 5.21 -13.89
N THR A 106 10.17 5.75 -14.96
CA THR A 106 11.20 6.81 -14.86
C THR A 106 10.67 8.06 -14.13
N LYS A 107 9.39 8.42 -14.30
CA LYS A 107 8.79 9.54 -13.56
C LYS A 107 8.70 9.27 -12.05
N LEU A 108 8.57 8.01 -11.64
CA LEU A 108 8.55 7.63 -10.22
C LEU A 108 9.94 7.65 -9.58
N CYS A 109 11.00 7.84 -10.38
CA CYS A 109 12.35 8.13 -9.92
C CYS A 109 12.64 9.64 -9.86
N ALA A 110 11.65 10.50 -10.13
CA ALA A 110 11.79 11.94 -9.94
C ALA A 110 11.55 12.27 -8.47
N TRP A 111 12.63 12.43 -7.72
CA TRP A 111 12.56 12.61 -6.27
C TRP A 111 12.38 14.08 -5.88
N PRO A 112 11.48 14.38 -4.92
CA PRO A 112 11.36 15.72 -4.39
C PRO A 112 12.59 16.09 -3.56
N SER A 113 12.98 17.37 -3.57
CA SER A 113 13.96 17.90 -2.61
C SER A 113 13.34 18.06 -1.22
N ASP A 114 14.16 18.23 -0.19
CA ASP A 114 13.66 18.49 1.17
C ASP A 114 12.85 19.81 1.24
N THR A 115 13.18 20.78 0.39
CA THR A 115 12.41 22.02 0.23
C THR A 115 11.05 21.75 -0.41
N ASP A 116 10.98 20.89 -1.42
CA ASP A 116 9.71 20.51 -2.07
C ASP A 116 8.80 19.79 -1.09
N ILE A 117 9.34 18.84 -0.31
CA ILE A 117 8.60 18.14 0.75
C ILE A 117 8.07 19.14 1.78
N THR A 118 8.94 20.01 2.31
CA THR A 118 8.56 20.97 3.36
C THR A 118 7.52 21.97 2.87
N SER A 119 7.67 22.48 1.64
CA SER A 119 6.72 23.42 1.06
C SER A 119 5.35 22.76 0.82
N THR A 120 5.34 21.52 0.33
CA THR A 120 4.13 20.72 0.14
C THR A 120 3.40 20.49 1.46
N VAL A 121 4.12 20.10 2.53
CA VAL A 121 3.52 19.90 3.86
C VAL A 121 2.86 21.17 4.38
N LYS A 122 3.54 22.33 4.26
CA LYS A 122 2.98 23.63 4.66
C LYS A 122 1.73 23.98 3.86
N PHE A 123 1.75 23.73 2.55
CA PHE A 123 0.63 23.99 1.67
C PHE A 123 -0.56 23.08 2.00
N SER A 124 -0.33 21.79 2.21
CA SER A 124 -1.36 20.82 2.63
C SER A 124 -1.98 21.18 3.97
N TYR A 125 -1.18 21.63 4.94
CA TYR A 125 -1.69 22.13 6.22
C TYR A 125 -2.63 23.32 6.02
N LYS A 126 -2.23 24.30 5.20
CA LYS A 126 -3.07 25.47 4.89
C LYS A 126 -4.41 25.05 4.27
N LEU A 127 -4.39 24.15 3.29
CA LEU A 127 -5.62 23.63 2.68
C LEU A 127 -6.52 22.91 3.69
N ALA A 128 -5.95 22.03 4.51
CA ALA A 128 -6.69 21.32 5.54
C ALA A 128 -7.30 22.28 6.57
N PHE A 129 -6.56 23.32 6.96
CA PHE A 129 -7.03 24.36 7.87
C PHE A 129 -8.18 25.19 7.27
N GLU A 130 -8.05 25.63 6.01
CA GLU A 130 -9.10 26.37 5.32
C GLU A 130 -10.37 25.54 5.15
N LEU A 131 -10.23 24.26 4.81
CA LEU A 131 -11.34 23.31 4.74
C LEU A 131 -12.03 23.12 6.09
N ALA A 132 -11.25 22.89 7.15
CA ALA A 132 -11.79 22.75 8.51
C ALA A 132 -12.55 24.00 8.94
N LYS A 133 -12.03 25.19 8.63
CA LYS A 133 -12.70 26.47 8.89
C LYS A 133 -14.00 26.60 8.08
N ALA A 134 -14.01 26.21 6.81
CA ALA A 134 -15.21 26.26 5.97
C ALA A 134 -16.31 25.31 6.47
N LEU A 135 -15.94 24.22 7.14
CA LEU A 135 -16.84 23.25 7.75
C LEU A 135 -17.20 23.58 9.21
N ASP A 136 -16.80 24.75 9.72
CA ASP A 136 -16.99 25.18 11.12
C ASP A 136 -16.48 24.15 12.16
N MET A 137 -15.41 23.43 11.82
CA MET A 137 -14.78 22.50 12.73
C MET A 137 -14.03 23.29 13.80
N LYS A 138 -14.45 23.15 15.06
CA LYS A 138 -13.78 23.80 16.18
C LYS A 138 -12.43 23.12 16.45
N PRO A 139 -11.35 23.89 16.68
CA PRO A 139 -10.09 23.31 17.12
C PRO A 139 -10.30 22.61 18.46
N THR A 140 -9.88 21.36 18.56
CA THR A 140 -9.76 20.70 19.85
C THR A 140 -8.61 21.36 20.59
N THR A 141 -8.92 22.13 21.64
CA THR A 141 -7.94 22.59 22.62
C THR A 141 -7.38 21.36 23.31
N ASN A 142 -6.24 20.85 22.85
CA ASN A 142 -5.45 19.93 23.64
C ASN A 142 -4.79 20.75 24.76
N THR A 143 -5.53 20.98 25.84
CA THR A 143 -4.94 21.34 27.13
C THR A 143 -4.32 20.08 27.71
N ASN A 144 -3.04 19.86 27.42
CA ASN A 144 -2.11 19.05 28.22
C ASN A 144 -0.73 19.67 28.08
#